data_AF-A0A6N9NRN8-F1
#
_entry.id   AF-A0A6N9NRN8-F1
#
_cell.length_a   1.000
_cell.length_b   1.000
_cell.length_c   1.000
_cell.angle_alpha   90.00
_cell.angle_beta   90.00
_cell.angle_gamma   90.00
#
_symmetry.space_group_name_H-M   'P 1'
#
loop_
_entity.id
_entity.type
_entity.pdbx_description
1 polymer ?
#
loop_
_entity_poly.entity_id
_entity_poly.type
_entity_poly.pdbx_seq_one_letter_code
_entity_poly.pdbx_strand_id
1 'polypeptide(L)'
;MAPQIDSGSTFYFTTDSGLKYEVKFGRKSTNIFNVSIVFGVLNDEFDGEEYALTNRGEVYKVMATLVEVVRYYKSRHPKISEFEFSGEPTNENDDKEGAKRLRLYSRYLTYIFDSKKWKRDDSEGKIRMIRI
;
A
#
# COMPACT_ATOMS: atom_id res chain seq x y z
N MET A 1 3.20 16.62 -8.26
CA MET A 1 3.57 17.20 -6.94
C MET A 1 4.11 16.06 -6.09
N ALA A 2 5.28 16.20 -5.46
CA ALA A 2 5.75 15.22 -4.48
C ALA A 2 4.98 15.42 -3.16
N PRO A 3 4.53 14.36 -2.48
CA PRO A 3 3.74 14.48 -1.24
C PRO A 3 4.53 15.23 -0.15
N GLN A 4 3.84 16.06 0.65
CA GLN A 4 4.42 16.66 1.85
C GLN A 4 4.54 15.58 2.94
N ILE A 5 5.76 15.35 3.41
CA ILE A 5 6.10 14.22 4.29
C ILE A 5 6.30 14.76 5.69
N ASP A 6 5.31 14.55 6.56
CA ASP A 6 5.45 14.75 7.99
C ASP A 6 4.79 13.57 8.74
N SER A 7 5.49 13.06 9.76
CA SER A 7 5.23 11.85 10.57
C SER A 7 5.74 10.49 10.02
N GLY A 8 6.72 9.90 10.73
CA GLY A 8 7.62 8.82 10.29
C GLY A 8 7.04 7.44 9.94
N SER A 9 5.71 7.30 9.83
CA SER A 9 5.06 6.05 9.44
C SER A 9 3.83 6.24 8.55
N THR A 10 3.43 7.48 8.24
CA THR A 10 2.22 7.75 7.47
C THR A 10 2.50 8.80 6.40
N PHE A 11 1.98 8.59 5.20
CA PHE A 11 2.12 9.50 4.07
C PHE A 11 0.74 9.89 3.57
N TYR A 12 0.57 11.17 3.24
CA TYR A 12 -0.67 11.70 2.72
C TYR A 12 -0.44 12.29 1.33
N PHE A 13 -1.40 12.12 0.44
CA PHE A 13 -1.40 12.80 -0.86
C PHE A 13 -2.82 13.08 -1.34
N THR A 14 -2.95 14.10 -2.18
CA THR A 14 -4.24 14.50 -2.76
C THR A 14 -4.17 14.39 -4.27
N THR A 15 -5.20 13.84 -4.91
CA THR A 15 -5.29 13.77 -6.39
C THR A 15 -5.80 15.08 -6.98
N ASP A 16 -5.76 15.19 -8.31
CA ASP A 16 -6.25 16.36 -9.04
C ASP A 16 -7.77 16.54 -8.85
N SER A 17 -8.51 15.46 -8.56
CA SER A 17 -9.95 15.49 -8.26
C SER A 17 -10.29 15.77 -6.79
N GLY A 18 -9.30 16.07 -5.94
CA GLY A 18 -9.50 16.41 -4.54
C GLY A 18 -9.66 15.21 -3.59
N LEU A 19 -9.38 13.99 -4.07
CA LEU A 19 -9.36 12.80 -3.23
C LEU A 19 -8.11 12.78 -2.37
N LYS A 20 -8.29 12.62 -1.06
CA LYS A 20 -7.23 12.55 -0.06
C LYS A 20 -6.97 11.09 0.27
N TYR A 21 -5.73 10.68 0.09
CA TYR A 21 -5.26 9.33 0.35
C TYR A 21 -4.27 9.33 1.51
N GLU A 22 -4.25 8.21 2.23
CA GLU A 22 -3.24 7.91 3.23
C GLU A 22 -2.55 6.58 2.95
N VAL A 23 -1.25 6.51 3.27
CA VAL A 23 -0.42 5.30 3.25
C VAL A 23 0.21 5.15 4.63
N LYS A 24 -0.18 4.13 5.38
CA LYS A 24 0.33 3.83 6.72
C LYS A 24 1.27 2.63 6.68
N PHE A 25 2.43 2.77 7.32
CA PHE A 25 3.43 1.73 7.50
C PHE A 25 3.40 1.25 8.95
N GLY A 26 2.70 0.15 9.22
CA GLY A 26 2.62 -0.48 10.53
C GLY A 26 3.79 -1.43 10.78
N ARG A 27 4.44 -1.34 11.95
CA ARG A 27 5.43 -2.33 12.38
C ARG A 27 4.79 -3.34 13.31
N LYS A 28 5.04 -4.64 13.07
CA LYS A 28 4.61 -5.68 14.01
C LYS A 28 5.54 -5.68 15.23
N SER A 29 4.97 -5.68 16.43
CA SER A 29 5.72 -5.70 17.69
C SER A 29 6.59 -6.95 17.84
N THR A 30 6.17 -8.06 17.23
CA THR A 30 6.86 -9.36 17.25
C THR A 30 7.98 -9.48 16.20
N ASN A 31 7.97 -8.66 15.14
CA ASN A 31 9.01 -8.63 14.13
C ASN A 31 9.24 -7.19 13.62
N ILE A 32 10.24 -6.52 14.19
CA ILE A 32 10.61 -5.14 13.84
C ILE A 32 11.13 -4.97 12.40
N PHE A 33 11.47 -6.08 11.72
CA PHE A 33 11.91 -6.10 10.33
C PHE A 33 10.76 -6.35 9.35
N ASN A 34 9.55 -6.59 9.86
CA ASN A 34 8.32 -6.70 9.11
C ASN A 34 7.54 -5.37 9.15
N VAL A 35 7.12 -4.90 7.98
CA VAL A 35 6.27 -3.73 7.85
C VAL A 35 5.01 -4.09 7.06
N SER A 36 3.86 -3.85 7.67
CA SER A 36 2.55 -3.88 7.01
C SER A 36 2.26 -2.52 6.38
N ILE A 37 1.72 -2.53 5.16
CA ILE A 37 1.36 -1.34 4.40
C ILE A 37 -0.16 -1.31 4.27
N VAL A 38 -0.77 -0.29 4.86
CA VAL A 38 -2.21 0.00 4.80
C VAL A 38 -2.42 1.26 3.97
N PHE A 39 -3.45 1.30 3.13
CA PHE A 39 -3.76 2.43 2.27
C PHE A 39 -5.25 2.74 2.29
N GLY A 40 -5.60 3.99 2.59
CA GLY A 40 -6.97 4.43 2.81
C GLY A 40 -7.33 5.67 2.02
N VAL A 41 -8.63 5.89 1.87
CA VAL A 41 -9.19 7.15 1.35
C VAL A 41 -9.83 7.90 2.52
N LEU A 42 -9.46 9.16 2.69
CA LEU A 42 -9.84 9.97 3.85
C LEU A 42 -11.08 10.84 3.61
N ASN A 43 -11.67 10.82 2.42
CA ASN A 43 -12.88 11.60 2.14
C ASN A 43 -14.09 10.92 2.79
N ASP A 44 -14.89 11.69 3.53
CA ASP A 44 -16.11 11.23 4.22
C ASP A 44 -17.11 10.54 3.28
N GLU A 45 -17.07 10.84 1.98
CA GLU A 45 -17.90 10.19 0.95
C GLU A 45 -17.61 8.68 0.80
N PHE A 46 -16.49 8.21 1.36
CA PHE A 46 -16.12 6.80 1.41
C PHE A 46 -16.11 6.23 2.83
N ASP A 47 -16.65 6.92 3.84
CA ASP A 47 -16.77 6.44 5.24
C ASP A 47 -15.47 5.85 5.84
N GLY A 48 -14.31 6.39 5.47
CA GLY A 48 -13.02 5.85 5.88
C GLY A 48 -12.70 4.46 5.31
N GLU A 49 -13.36 4.06 4.22
CA GLU A 49 -13.07 2.82 3.50
C GLU A 49 -11.59 2.79 3.12
N GLU A 50 -10.92 1.79 3.67
CA GLU A 50 -9.62 1.42 3.17
C GLU A 50 -9.79 0.98 1.71
N TYR A 51 -9.02 1.61 0.82
CA TYR A 51 -8.95 1.23 -0.60
C TYR A 51 -10.23 1.39 -1.45
N ALA A 52 -11.00 2.48 -1.27
CA ALA A 52 -11.99 2.87 -2.27
C ALA A 52 -11.32 3.12 -3.65
N LEU A 53 -11.51 2.20 -4.59
CA LEU A 53 -11.16 2.40 -5.99
C LEU A 53 -12.16 3.40 -6.57
N THR A 54 -11.77 4.67 -6.62
CA THR A 54 -12.65 5.70 -7.15
C THR A 54 -12.79 5.50 -8.67
N ASN A 55 -14.02 5.36 -9.16
CA ASN A 55 -14.34 5.26 -10.60
C ASN A 55 -14.03 6.56 -11.38
N ARG A 56 -13.17 7.44 -10.84
CA ARG A 56 -12.80 8.74 -11.40
C ARG A 56 -11.63 8.66 -12.39
N GLY A 57 -11.20 7.45 -12.78
CA GLY A 57 -10.14 7.24 -13.78
C GLY A 57 -8.71 7.52 -13.31
N GLU A 58 -8.51 7.86 -12.03
CA GLU A 58 -7.20 8.25 -11.48
C GLU A 58 -6.40 7.07 -10.91
N VAL A 59 -6.95 5.85 -10.96
CA VAL A 59 -6.40 4.65 -10.31
C VAL A 59 -4.92 4.43 -10.66
N TYR A 60 -4.52 4.60 -11.92
CA TYR A 60 -3.13 4.39 -12.33
C TYR A 60 -2.17 5.45 -11.78
N LYS A 61 -2.61 6.71 -11.65
CA LYS A 61 -1.83 7.79 -11.03
C LYS A 61 -1.66 7.52 -9.53
N VAL A 62 -2.74 7.12 -8.86
CA VAL A 62 -2.74 6.76 -7.44
C VAL A 62 -1.74 5.62 -7.18
N MET A 63 -1.79 4.56 -8.00
CA MET A 63 -0.84 3.45 -7.90
C MET A 63 0.61 3.88 -8.14
N ALA A 64 0.87 4.75 -9.11
CA ALA A 64 2.20 5.28 -9.37
C ALA A 64 2.74 6.08 -8.16
N THR A 65 1.91 6.93 -7.55
CA THR A 65 2.28 7.65 -6.33
C THR A 65 2.58 6.69 -5.18
N LEU A 66 1.77 5.65 -5.01
CA LEU A 66 1.97 4.65 -3.97
C LEU A 66 3.27 3.87 -4.15
N VAL A 67 3.63 3.50 -5.39
CA VAL A 67 4.94 2.92 -5.69
C VAL A 67 6.07 3.84 -5.22
N GLU A 68 6.00 5.13 -5.52
CA GLU A 68 7.03 6.10 -5.12
C GLU A 68 7.10 6.26 -3.59
N VAL A 69 5.96 6.29 -2.90
CA VAL A 69 5.90 6.31 -1.43
C VAL A 69 6.58 5.07 -0.82
N VAL A 70 6.27 3.87 -1.33
CA VAL A 70 6.88 2.63 -0.82
C VAL A 70 8.38 2.57 -1.13
N ARG A 71 8.81 2.99 -2.32
CA ARG A 71 10.25 3.10 -2.67
C ARG A 71 10.98 4.06 -1.76
N TYR A 72 10.39 5.24 -1.51
CA TYR A 72 10.91 6.24 -0.59
C TYR A 72 11.07 5.67 0.83
N TYR A 73 10.03 5.01 1.35
CA TYR A 73 10.07 4.40 2.68
C TYR A 73 11.12 3.29 2.78
N LYS A 74 11.16 2.37 1.79
CA LYS A 74 12.13 1.28 1.71
C LYS A 74 13.58 1.78 1.65
N SER A 75 13.84 2.89 0.95
CA SER A 75 15.19 3.47 0.86
C SER A 75 15.72 3.99 2.20
N ARG A 76 14.84 4.49 3.08
CA ARG A 76 15.18 4.99 4.42
C ARG A 76 15.29 3.90 5.48
N HIS A 77 14.73 2.73 5.20
CA HIS A 77 14.67 1.62 6.13
C HIS A 77 15.30 0.34 5.55
N PRO A 78 16.62 0.37 5.24
CA PRO A 78 17.31 -0.73 4.55
C PRO A 78 17.38 -2.04 5.36
N LYS A 79 17.06 -1.99 6.66
CA LYS A 79 16.99 -3.15 7.57
C LYS A 79 15.67 -3.92 7.48
N ILE A 80 14.64 -3.35 6.87
CA ILE A 80 13.39 -4.08 6.64
C ILE A 80 13.69 -5.27 5.72
N SER A 81 13.27 -6.45 6.15
CA SER A 81 13.41 -7.70 5.40
C SER A 81 12.07 -8.18 4.85
N GLU A 82 10.96 -7.57 5.26
CA GLU A 82 9.63 -8.03 4.86
C GLU A 82 8.63 -6.88 4.75
N PHE A 83 7.90 -6.85 3.65
CA PHE A 83 6.78 -5.95 3.42
C PHE A 83 5.50 -6.75 3.19
N GLU A 84 4.46 -6.45 3.96
CA GLU A 84 3.14 -7.09 3.87
C GLU A 84 2.12 -6.10 3.31
N PHE A 85 1.43 -6.51 2.25
CA PHE A 85 0.33 -5.79 1.64
C PHE A 85 -0.96 -6.54 1.95
N SER A 86 -1.83 -5.94 2.76
CA SER A 86 -3.18 -6.44 3.01
C SER A 86 -4.17 -5.78 2.06
N GLY A 87 -5.07 -6.59 1.49
CA GLY A 87 -6.24 -6.12 0.75
C GLY A 87 -7.55 -6.49 1.46
N GLU A 88 -7.47 -6.85 2.74
CA GLU A 88 -8.64 -7.25 3.53
C GLU A 88 -9.63 -6.09 3.55
N PRO A 89 -10.86 -6.30 3.08
CA PRO A 89 -11.90 -5.30 3.22
C PRO A 89 -12.16 -5.08 4.71
N THR A 90 -12.41 -3.83 5.10
CA THR A 90 -12.87 -3.49 6.45
C THR A 90 -14.23 -4.10 6.80
N ASN A 91 -14.96 -4.63 5.81
CA ASN A 91 -16.25 -5.29 5.96
C ASN A 91 -16.22 -6.73 5.41
N GLU A 92 -16.74 -7.68 6.21
CA GLU A 92 -16.78 -9.14 5.93
C GLU A 92 -17.54 -9.55 4.65
N ASN A 93 -18.18 -8.60 3.94
CA ASN A 93 -19.01 -8.88 2.77
C ASN A 93 -18.34 -8.59 1.40
N ASP A 94 -17.05 -8.21 1.38
CA ASP A 94 -16.44 -7.57 0.20
C ASP A 94 -15.19 -8.30 -0.36
N ASP A 95 -15.12 -9.62 -0.18
CA ASP A 95 -14.01 -10.49 -0.60
C ASP A 95 -13.63 -10.37 -2.09
N LYS A 96 -14.61 -10.10 -2.96
CA LYS A 96 -14.38 -10.00 -4.41
C LYS A 96 -13.63 -8.73 -4.80
N GLU A 97 -13.90 -7.62 -4.13
CA GLU A 97 -13.22 -6.35 -4.38
C GLU A 97 -11.82 -6.34 -3.77
N GLY A 98 -11.63 -6.93 -2.58
CA GLY A 98 -10.32 -7.16 -1.97
C GLY A 98 -9.35 -7.89 -2.91
N ALA A 99 -9.83 -8.96 -3.55
CA ALA A 99 -9.05 -9.71 -4.54
C ALA A 99 -8.71 -8.89 -5.81
N LYS A 100 -9.59 -7.99 -6.27
CA LYS A 100 -9.29 -7.11 -7.42
C LYS A 100 -8.21 -6.09 -7.07
N ARG A 101 -8.27 -5.51 -5.87
CA ARG A 101 -7.28 -4.55 -5.34
C ARG A 101 -5.90 -5.20 -5.23
N LEU A 102 -5.82 -6.36 -4.58
CA LEU A 102 -4.57 -7.10 -4.40
C LEU A 102 -3.95 -7.51 -5.75
N ARG A 103 -4.78 -7.86 -6.74
CA ARG A 103 -4.33 -8.11 -8.12
C ARG A 103 -3.75 -6.87 -8.80
N LEU A 104 -4.29 -5.68 -8.54
CA LEU A 104 -3.73 -4.43 -9.07
C LEU A 104 -2.37 -4.16 -8.42
N TYR A 105 -2.27 -4.24 -7.09
CA TYR A 105 -1.01 -4.12 -6.36
C TYR A 105 0.07 -5.06 -6.86
N SER A 106 -0.29 -6.34 -7.00
CA SER A 106 0.57 -7.39 -7.55
C SER A 106 1.30 -6.99 -8.83
N ARG A 107 0.64 -6.23 -9.73
CA ARG A 107 1.26 -5.75 -10.99
C ARG A 107 2.31 -4.67 -10.77
N TYR A 108 2.21 -3.90 -9.69
CA TYR A 108 3.09 -2.78 -9.39
C TYR A 108 4.25 -3.14 -8.46
N LEU A 109 4.21 -4.29 -7.79
CA LEU A 109 5.28 -4.74 -6.89
C LEU A 109 6.64 -4.89 -7.60
N THR A 110 6.63 -5.23 -8.89
CA THR A 110 7.85 -5.35 -9.71
C THR A 110 8.59 -4.03 -9.90
N TYR A 111 7.91 -2.88 -9.75
CA TYR A 111 8.56 -1.56 -9.79
C TYR A 111 9.24 -1.19 -8.46
N ILE A 112 8.89 -1.89 -7.37
CA ILE A 112 9.39 -1.63 -6.02
C ILE A 112 10.48 -2.63 -5.62
N PHE A 113 10.28 -3.91 -5.97
CA PHE A 113 11.07 -5.03 -5.50
C PHE A 113 11.78 -5.76 -6.65
N ASP A 114 13.10 -5.83 -6.55
CA ASP A 114 13.95 -6.61 -7.44
C ASP A 114 13.79 -8.11 -7.14
N SER A 115 13.34 -8.88 -8.11
CA SER A 115 13.09 -10.33 -7.99
C SER A 115 14.34 -11.15 -7.65
N LYS A 116 15.55 -10.60 -7.85
CA LYS A 116 16.80 -11.24 -7.42
C LYS A 116 17.07 -11.11 -5.92
N LYS A 117 16.45 -10.13 -5.27
CA LYS A 117 16.68 -9.79 -3.85
C LYS A 117 15.45 -10.01 -2.98
N TRP A 118 14.29 -10.19 -3.59
CA TRP A 118 13.01 -10.29 -2.90
C TRP A 118 12.19 -11.43 -3.50
N LYS A 119 11.75 -12.33 -2.63
CA LYS A 119 10.78 -13.39 -2.90
C LYS A 119 9.38 -12.87 -2.62
N ARG A 120 8.42 -13.27 -3.46
CA ARG A 120 6.99 -13.04 -3.23
C ARG A 120 6.36 -14.27 -2.58
N ASP A 121 5.50 -14.04 -1.59
CA ASP A 121 4.66 -15.02 -0.93
C ASP A 121 3.22 -14.52 -0.89
N ASP A 122 2.33 -15.24 -1.56
CA ASP A 122 0.90 -14.93 -1.65
C ASP A 122 0.15 -15.96 -0.80
N SER A 123 -0.19 -15.61 0.42
CA SER A 123 -0.88 -16.51 1.35
C SER A 123 -1.83 -15.73 2.26
N GLU A 124 -2.92 -16.38 2.68
CA GLU A 124 -3.94 -15.79 3.58
C GLU A 124 -4.53 -14.46 3.07
N GLY A 125 -4.73 -14.30 1.75
CA GLY A 125 -5.29 -13.06 1.19
C GLY A 125 -4.36 -11.85 1.26
N LYS A 126 -3.06 -12.07 1.54
CA LYS A 126 -2.03 -11.04 1.63
C LYS A 126 -0.93 -11.31 0.61
N ILE A 127 -0.24 -10.24 0.20
CA ILE A 127 1.02 -10.37 -0.54
C ILE A 127 2.15 -9.95 0.37
N ARG A 128 3.14 -10.83 0.53
CA ARG A 128 4.37 -10.57 1.27
C ARG A 128 5.55 -10.54 0.32
N MET A 129 6.41 -9.54 0.50
CA MET A 129 7.69 -9.43 -0.18
C MET A 129 8.80 -9.63 0.85
N ILE A 130 9.50 -10.76 0.76
CA ILE A 130 10.50 -11.23 1.73
C ILE A 130 11.88 -11.14 1.10
N ARG A 131 12.83 -10.50 1.77
CA ARG A 131 14.21 -10.37 1.29
C ARG A 131 14.93 -11.73 1.33
N ILE A 132 15.66 -12.04 0.26
CA ILE A 132 16.49 -13.25 0.10
C ILE A 132 17.94 -12.92 0.42
#